data_AF-A0A1J3G0T2-F1
#
_entry.id   AF-A0A1J3G0T2-F1
#
_cell.length_a   1.000
_cell.length_b   1.000
_cell.length_c   1.000
_cell.angle_alpha   90.00
_cell.angle_beta   90.00
_cell.angle_gamma   90.00
#
_symmetry.space_group_name_H-M   'P 1'
#
loop_
_entity.id
_entity.type
_entity.pdbx_description
1 polymer ?
#
loop_
_entity_poly.entity_id
_entity_poly.type
_entity_poly.pdbx_seq_one_letter_code
_entity_poly.pdbx_strand_id
1 'polypeptide(L)'
;DDEILNRFYGSLSPMASSFLRCFSAAMDSTVESGRLAISASDAYLSLLLSTNCPVFTFFSPVAFLSLLGSIRRYLKRRHREDSGTSASQGNKKKRGRGSKNNARKLGHEDGDDTEEGGFDPKLLFRVLERLGSVLSFVHLDRFPDSLKSLVQTVSEIPLLALEHSGVLNFDRLMEMCGRILGGVLNSDHGDMSLTAAEISKSLTPLLLMGKHQARSFALGFVSRKIMGLAKYNSELKKVVSNLPKFLVHKAPEKAEPRGYAVEAILEIVKAMEAEDQSEFVDFVMKMGQGKSNLRILAVDLIPLLMSSLGN
;
A
#
# COMPACT_ATOMS: atom_id res chain seq x y z
N ASP A 1 -27.07 13.57 36.94
CA ASP A 1 -26.74 13.03 35.61
C ASP A 1 -25.24 12.87 35.36
N ASP A 2 -24.40 13.88 35.60
CA ASP A 2 -22.94 13.78 35.38
C ASP A 2 -22.23 12.69 36.21
N GLU A 3 -22.68 12.44 37.44
CA GLU A 3 -22.10 11.41 38.31
C GLU A 3 -22.37 9.98 37.81
N ILE A 4 -23.55 9.75 37.21
CA ILE A 4 -23.93 8.47 36.60
C ILE A 4 -23.13 8.25 35.31
N LEU A 5 -22.98 9.30 34.50
CA LEU A 5 -22.15 9.28 33.30
C LEU A 5 -20.69 8.96 33.63
N ASN A 6 -20.12 9.64 34.62
CA ASN A 6 -18.74 9.43 35.05
C ASN A 6 -18.51 8.03 35.62
N ARG A 7 -19.47 7.48 36.38
CA ARG A 7 -19.39 6.10 36.87
C ARG A 7 -19.50 5.07 35.74
N PHE A 8 -20.36 5.33 34.75
CA PHE A 8 -20.47 4.50 33.55
C PHE A 8 -19.17 4.47 32.75
N TYR A 9 -18.60 5.63 32.40
CA TYR A 9 -17.32 5.72 31.69
C TYR A 9 -16.14 5.15 32.51
N GLY A 10 -16.15 5.36 33.83
CA GLY A 10 -15.16 4.76 34.74
C GLY A 10 -15.18 3.24 34.74
N SER A 11 -16.36 2.62 34.63
CA SER A 11 -16.50 1.16 34.50
C SER A 11 -16.23 0.64 33.08
N LEU A 12 -16.44 1.48 32.07
CA LEU A 12 -16.24 1.12 30.66
C LEU A 12 -14.77 1.08 30.27
N SER A 13 -13.93 1.97 30.84
CA SER A 13 -12.52 2.09 30.47
C SER A 13 -11.69 0.80 30.72
N PRO A 14 -11.80 0.10 31.87
CA PRO A 14 -11.11 -1.17 32.09
C PRO A 14 -11.59 -2.26 31.13
N MET A 15 -12.91 -2.31 30.88
CA MET A 15 -13.52 -3.28 29.97
C MET A 15 -13.03 -3.05 28.53
N ALA A 16 -13.06 -1.81 28.05
CA ALA A 16 -12.51 -1.42 26.75
C ALA A 16 -11.02 -1.77 26.63
N SER A 17 -10.22 -1.49 27.65
CA SER A 17 -8.80 -1.84 27.66
C SER A 17 -8.55 -3.35 27.53
N SER A 18 -9.33 -4.18 28.23
CA SER A 18 -9.24 -5.63 28.11
C SER A 18 -9.66 -6.10 26.73
N PHE A 19 -10.77 -5.58 26.20
CA PHE A 19 -11.25 -5.92 24.86
C PHE A 19 -10.23 -5.56 23.79
N LEU A 20 -9.65 -4.35 23.86
CA LEU A 20 -8.66 -3.89 22.89
C LEU A 20 -7.41 -4.76 22.90
N ARG A 21 -6.97 -5.20 24.08
CA ARG A 21 -5.85 -6.15 24.19
C ARG A 21 -6.17 -7.48 23.51
N CYS A 22 -7.38 -8.00 23.68
CA CYS A 22 -7.82 -9.22 23.02
C CYS A 22 -7.87 -9.06 21.49
N PHE A 23 -8.43 -7.95 20.99
CA PHE A 23 -8.46 -7.66 19.56
C PHE A 23 -7.06 -7.50 18.98
N SER A 24 -6.19 -6.71 19.60
CA SER A 24 -4.78 -6.57 19.18
C SER A 24 -4.08 -7.92 19.11
N ALA A 25 -4.18 -8.74 20.16
CA ALA A 25 -3.57 -10.07 20.19
C ALA A 25 -4.12 -10.99 19.09
N ALA A 26 -5.43 -10.95 18.83
CA ALA A 26 -6.06 -11.73 17.76
C ALA A 26 -5.62 -11.25 16.36
N MET A 27 -5.53 -9.94 16.14
CA MET A 27 -5.04 -9.33 14.88
C MET A 27 -3.55 -9.61 14.65
N ASP A 28 -2.76 -9.73 15.72
CA ASP A 28 -1.32 -10.05 15.68
C ASP A 28 -1.02 -11.55 15.64
N SER A 29 -2.05 -12.39 15.74
CA SER A 29 -1.93 -13.83 15.58
C SER A 29 -1.34 -14.23 14.22
N THR A 30 -0.37 -15.13 14.23
CA THR A 30 0.32 -15.66 13.05
C THR A 30 -0.25 -16.99 12.55
N VAL A 31 -1.35 -17.46 13.15
CA VAL A 31 -1.97 -18.78 12.89
C VAL A 31 -2.21 -19.03 11.40
N GLU A 32 -2.07 -20.30 11.00
CA GLU A 32 -1.91 -20.86 9.65
C GLU A 32 -2.95 -20.48 8.57
N SER A 33 -3.97 -19.67 8.85
CA SER A 33 -4.87 -19.10 7.81
C SER A 33 -4.90 -17.57 7.70
N GLY A 34 -4.41 -16.79 8.68
CA GLY A 34 -4.50 -15.30 8.69
C GLY A 34 -5.94 -14.75 8.68
N ARG A 35 -6.93 -15.61 8.38
CA ARG A 35 -8.37 -15.36 8.36
C ARG A 35 -8.87 -14.93 9.72
N LEU A 36 -8.37 -15.52 10.80
CA LEU A 36 -8.74 -15.12 12.16
C LEU A 36 -8.28 -13.68 12.46
N ALA A 37 -7.05 -13.33 12.07
CA ALA A 37 -6.52 -11.98 12.26
C ALA A 37 -7.31 -10.92 11.48
N ILE A 38 -7.63 -11.19 10.21
CA ILE A 38 -8.43 -10.26 9.40
C ILE A 38 -9.91 -10.23 9.84
N SER A 39 -10.46 -11.34 10.37
CA SER A 39 -11.80 -11.36 10.98
C SER A 39 -11.84 -10.58 12.30
N ALA A 40 -10.77 -10.64 13.09
CA ALA A 40 -10.64 -9.81 14.29
C ALA A 40 -10.60 -8.31 13.91
N SER A 41 -9.90 -7.96 12.82
CA SER A 41 -9.94 -6.61 12.25
C SER A 41 -11.34 -6.21 11.79
N ASP A 42 -12.06 -7.12 11.13
CA ASP A 42 -13.44 -6.91 10.69
C ASP A 42 -14.39 -6.64 11.87
N ALA A 43 -14.24 -7.41 12.96
CA ALA A 43 -15.01 -7.24 14.19
C ALA A 43 -14.63 -5.96 14.94
N TYR A 44 -13.34 -5.61 15.03
CA TYR A 44 -12.88 -4.36 15.63
C TYR A 44 -13.45 -3.13 14.89
N LEU A 45 -13.39 -3.12 13.55
CA LEU A 45 -13.99 -2.04 12.76
C LEU A 45 -15.51 -2.01 12.89
N SER A 46 -16.17 -3.18 12.94
CA SER A 46 -17.63 -3.26 13.17
C SER A 46 -18.04 -2.66 14.51
N LEU A 47 -17.24 -2.89 15.56
CA LEU A 47 -17.46 -2.28 16.86
C LEU A 47 -17.37 -0.76 16.77
N LEU A 48 -16.34 -0.22 16.12
CA LEU A 48 -16.19 1.23 15.93
C LEU A 48 -17.33 1.85 15.11
N LEU A 49 -17.89 1.11 14.16
CA LEU A 49 -19.02 1.55 13.33
C LEU A 49 -20.39 1.29 13.97
N SER A 50 -20.44 0.59 15.12
CA SER A 50 -21.71 0.27 15.76
C SER A 50 -22.39 1.53 16.30
N THR A 51 -23.72 1.56 16.23
CA THR A 51 -24.53 2.68 16.72
C THR A 51 -24.24 2.90 18.21
N ASN A 52 -23.93 4.14 18.58
CA ASN A 52 -23.61 4.54 19.96
C ASN A 52 -22.31 3.98 20.53
N CYS A 53 -21.39 3.46 19.69
CA CYS A 53 -20.06 3.11 20.16
C CYS A 53 -19.34 4.37 20.69
N PRO A 54 -18.81 4.38 21.92
CA PRO A 54 -17.94 5.45 22.38
C PRO A 54 -16.57 5.30 21.71
N VAL A 55 -16.49 5.78 20.47
CA VAL A 55 -15.33 5.60 19.57
C VAL A 55 -14.03 6.07 20.23
N PHE A 56 -14.03 7.17 20.98
CA PHE A 56 -12.84 7.65 21.69
C PHE A 56 -12.33 6.70 22.80
N THR A 57 -13.20 5.83 23.32
CA THR A 57 -12.83 4.82 24.33
C THR A 57 -12.33 3.54 23.68
N PHE A 58 -12.88 3.16 22.52
CA PHE A 58 -12.54 1.92 21.83
C PHE A 58 -11.52 2.09 20.71
N PHE A 59 -11.23 3.30 20.25
CA PHE A 59 -10.14 3.52 19.32
C PHE A 59 -8.81 3.54 20.07
N SER A 60 -7.89 2.67 19.67
CA SER A 60 -6.52 2.67 20.17
C SER A 60 -5.54 2.63 19.00
N PRO A 61 -4.51 3.50 19.00
CA PRO A 61 -3.44 3.46 18.00
C PRO A 61 -2.78 2.07 17.89
N VAL A 62 -2.64 1.36 19.02
CA VAL A 62 -2.04 0.02 19.04
C VAL A 62 -2.94 -0.98 18.31
N ALA A 63 -4.23 -1.02 18.62
CA ALA A 63 -5.19 -1.88 17.93
C ALA A 63 -5.29 -1.56 16.45
N PHE A 64 -5.25 -0.27 16.09
CA PHE A 64 -5.23 0.17 14.70
C PHE A 64 -3.96 -0.28 13.96
N LEU A 65 -2.78 -0.20 14.58
CA LEU A 65 -1.54 -0.71 13.98
C LEU A 65 -1.56 -2.24 13.81
N SER A 66 -2.09 -2.99 14.80
CA SER A 66 -2.31 -4.44 14.68
C SER A 66 -3.24 -4.77 13.51
N LEU A 67 -4.32 -3.99 13.33
CA LEU A 67 -5.23 -4.11 12.19
C LEU A 67 -4.48 -3.93 10.86
N LEU A 68 -3.68 -2.87 10.71
CA LEU A 68 -2.91 -2.62 9.49
C LEU A 68 -1.85 -3.72 9.25
N GLY A 69 -1.26 -4.24 10.32
CA GLY A 69 -0.37 -5.40 10.27
C GLY A 69 -1.09 -6.65 9.75
N SER A 70 -2.32 -6.90 10.22
CA SER A 70 -3.12 -8.05 9.78
C SER A 70 -3.43 -8.00 8.28
N ILE A 71 -3.76 -6.83 7.73
CA ILE A 71 -4.02 -6.65 6.29
C ILE A 71 -2.78 -6.99 5.47
N ARG A 72 -1.61 -6.46 5.85
CA ARG A 72 -0.34 -6.74 5.16
C ARG A 72 0.01 -8.23 5.20
N ARG A 73 -0.17 -8.88 6.37
CA ARG A 73 0.08 -10.33 6.53
C ARG A 73 -0.89 -11.16 5.70
N TYR A 74 -2.16 -10.76 5.64
CA TYR A 74 -3.18 -11.46 4.86
C TYR A 74 -2.86 -11.49 3.37
N LEU A 75 -2.27 -10.41 2.85
CA LEU A 75 -1.89 -10.28 1.45
C LEU A 75 -0.51 -10.85 1.08
N LYS A 76 0.40 -11.14 2.02
CA LYS A 76 1.79 -11.58 1.72
C LYS A 76 1.97 -13.09 1.55
N ARG A 77 0.89 -13.87 1.59
CA ARG A 77 1.00 -15.23 2.14
C ARG A 77 1.29 -16.37 1.16
N ARG A 78 1.27 -16.14 -0.15
CA ARG A 78 1.55 -17.23 -1.11
C ARG A 78 3.00 -17.71 -1.15
N HIS A 79 3.97 -16.93 -0.68
CA HIS A 79 5.38 -17.32 -0.82
C HIS A 79 5.86 -18.36 0.21
N ARG A 80 5.10 -18.63 1.28
CA ARG A 80 5.58 -19.50 2.37
C ARG A 80 5.34 -20.99 2.19
N GLU A 81 4.44 -21.38 1.29
CA GLU A 81 4.07 -22.80 1.09
C GLU A 81 4.84 -23.46 -0.07
N ASP A 82 5.37 -22.69 -1.03
CA ASP A 82 6.16 -23.23 -2.17
C ASP A 82 7.69 -23.24 -1.94
N SER A 83 8.17 -22.73 -0.80
CA SER A 83 9.61 -22.73 -0.47
C SER A 83 10.05 -23.86 0.47
N GLY A 84 9.26 -24.94 0.49
CA GLY A 84 9.54 -26.20 1.19
C GLY A 84 10.04 -27.32 0.28
N THR A 85 11.03 -27.06 -0.59
CA THR A 85 12.00 -28.05 -1.13
C THR A 85 12.92 -27.35 -2.13
N SER A 86 14.02 -26.76 -1.67
CA SER A 86 15.29 -26.61 -2.42
C SER A 86 16.27 -25.73 -1.64
N ALA A 87 16.79 -26.27 -0.53
CA ALA A 87 18.01 -25.76 0.08
C ALA A 87 19.07 -26.87 0.07
N SER A 88 19.83 -26.96 -1.02
CA SER A 88 21.23 -27.38 -0.94
C SER A 88 22.02 -26.81 -2.12
N GLN A 89 22.88 -25.84 -1.81
CA GLN A 89 24.03 -25.49 -2.64
C GLN A 89 24.99 -26.68 -2.69
N GLY A 90 25.58 -26.96 -3.85
CA GLY A 90 26.72 -27.88 -3.94
C GLY A 90 27.07 -28.34 -5.35
N ASN A 91 27.98 -27.63 -6.00
CA ASN A 91 28.70 -28.08 -7.20
C ASN A 91 29.27 -29.51 -7.04
N LYS A 92 28.99 -30.42 -7.98
CA LYS A 92 29.99 -31.36 -8.57
C LYS A 92 29.41 -32.21 -9.72
N LYS A 93 30.09 -32.16 -10.87
CA LYS A 93 29.94 -33.04 -12.04
C LYS A 93 30.07 -34.54 -11.68
N LYS A 94 29.22 -35.41 -12.25
CA LYS A 94 29.61 -36.60 -13.05
C LYS A 94 28.43 -37.43 -13.58
N ARG A 95 28.48 -37.71 -14.90
CA ARG A 95 28.01 -38.88 -15.68
C ARG A 95 27.26 -40.01 -14.95
N GLY A 96 26.19 -40.52 -15.57
CA GLY A 96 25.79 -41.93 -15.41
C GLY A 96 24.38 -42.26 -15.93
N ARG A 97 24.33 -43.15 -16.94
CA ARG A 97 23.15 -43.78 -17.58
C ARG A 97 22.22 -44.48 -16.58
N GLY A 98 20.92 -44.55 -16.91
CA GLY A 98 20.01 -45.57 -16.34
C GLY A 98 18.53 -45.33 -16.62
N SER A 99 18.04 -45.86 -17.74
CA SER A 99 16.62 -45.92 -18.13
C SER A 99 16.02 -47.27 -17.69
N LYS A 100 14.85 -47.27 -17.03
CA LYS A 100 13.65 -48.09 -17.35
C LYS A 100 12.56 -48.16 -16.25
N ASN A 101 11.35 -47.78 -16.65
CA ASN A 101 9.97 -48.23 -16.35
C ASN A 101 9.67 -49.26 -15.23
N ASN A 102 8.67 -48.96 -14.37
CA ASN A 102 7.27 -49.50 -14.36
C ASN A 102 6.60 -49.14 -13.02
N ALA A 103 5.56 -48.29 -12.98
CA ALA A 103 4.13 -48.62 -13.12
C ALA A 103 3.56 -49.56 -12.04
N ARG A 104 2.72 -49.01 -11.14
CA ARG A 104 1.43 -49.62 -10.70
C ARG A 104 0.54 -48.58 -10.01
N LYS A 105 -0.62 -48.39 -10.63
CA LYS A 105 -1.79 -47.59 -10.25
C LYS A 105 -2.74 -48.51 -9.47
N LEU A 106 -3.24 -48.08 -8.32
CA LEU A 106 -4.36 -48.60 -7.50
C LEU A 106 -4.40 -47.66 -6.27
N GLY A 107 -5.47 -47.05 -5.80
CA GLY A 107 -6.90 -47.03 -6.11
C GLY A 107 -7.49 -45.85 -5.32
N HIS A 108 -8.60 -45.33 -5.81
CA HIS A 108 -9.36 -44.18 -5.35
C HIS A 108 -10.19 -44.51 -4.11
N GLU A 109 -10.27 -43.59 -3.14
CA GLU A 109 -11.40 -43.29 -2.23
C GLU A 109 -10.91 -42.18 -1.27
N ASP A 110 -11.15 -40.92 -1.63
CA ASP A 110 -12.26 -40.08 -1.12
C ASP A 110 -12.10 -39.72 0.37
N GLY A 111 -11.75 -38.44 0.55
CA GLY A 111 -11.53 -37.71 1.78
C GLY A 111 -11.21 -36.27 1.43
N ASP A 112 -12.12 -35.69 0.65
CA ASP A 112 -12.20 -34.27 0.31
C ASP A 112 -12.42 -33.47 1.61
N ASP A 113 -11.32 -33.04 2.23
CA ASP A 113 -11.31 -32.12 3.38
C ASP A 113 -9.99 -31.33 3.38
N THR A 114 -9.68 -30.63 2.29
CA THR A 114 -8.54 -29.69 2.27
C THR A 114 -8.91 -28.33 1.68
N GLU A 115 -10.09 -27.80 2.02
CA GLU A 115 -10.44 -26.39 1.77
C GLU A 115 -10.31 -25.49 3.02
N GLU A 116 -9.59 -25.92 4.05
CA GLU A 116 -9.39 -25.12 5.27
C GLU A 116 -8.15 -24.20 5.17
N GLY A 117 -8.24 -23.12 4.39
CA GLY A 117 -7.16 -22.11 4.39
C GLY A 117 -7.14 -21.05 3.30
N GLY A 118 -8.07 -21.09 2.33
CA GLY A 118 -8.03 -20.23 1.16
C GLY A 118 -8.14 -18.72 1.46
N PHE A 119 -7.41 -17.92 0.67
CA PHE A 119 -7.56 -16.47 0.62
C PHE A 119 -9.00 -16.09 0.21
N ASP A 120 -9.69 -15.34 1.07
CA ASP A 120 -11.04 -14.86 0.84
C ASP A 120 -11.02 -13.37 0.46
N PRO A 121 -11.19 -13.04 -0.83
CA PRO A 121 -11.20 -11.66 -1.28
C PRO A 121 -12.35 -10.86 -0.67
N LYS A 122 -13.50 -11.49 -0.39
CA LYS A 122 -14.69 -10.79 0.15
C LYS A 122 -14.42 -10.22 1.54
N LEU A 123 -13.69 -10.97 2.36
CA LEU A 123 -13.30 -10.54 3.70
C LEU A 123 -12.35 -9.34 3.65
N LEU A 124 -11.35 -9.37 2.76
CA LEU A 124 -10.46 -8.22 2.55
C LEU A 124 -11.24 -6.97 2.11
N PHE A 125 -12.11 -7.10 1.10
CA PHE A 125 -12.91 -5.98 0.62
C PHE A 125 -13.78 -5.39 1.74
N ARG A 126 -14.44 -6.24 2.54
CA ARG A 126 -15.24 -5.78 3.67
C ARG A 126 -14.41 -4.99 4.69
N VAL A 127 -13.22 -5.48 5.03
CA VAL A 127 -12.33 -4.79 5.97
C VAL A 127 -11.89 -3.43 5.43
N LEU A 128 -11.52 -3.34 4.14
CA LEU A 128 -11.13 -2.07 3.53
C LEU A 128 -12.29 -1.07 3.46
N GLU A 129 -13.51 -1.53 3.19
CA GLU A 129 -14.71 -0.70 3.15
C GLU A 129 -15.04 -0.12 4.53
N ARG A 130 -14.98 -0.98 5.55
CA ARG A 130 -15.16 -0.57 6.95
C ARG A 130 -14.04 0.35 7.41
N LEU A 131 -12.80 0.11 7.00
CA LEU A 131 -11.67 0.99 7.31
C LEU A 131 -11.90 2.39 6.73
N GLY A 132 -12.29 2.49 5.46
CA GLY A 132 -12.66 3.78 4.85
C GLY A 132 -13.81 4.46 5.59
N SER A 133 -14.82 3.69 6.02
CA SER A 133 -15.95 4.22 6.80
C SER A 133 -15.51 4.73 8.17
N VAL A 134 -14.68 3.98 8.92
CA VAL A 134 -14.17 4.37 10.23
C VAL A 134 -13.37 5.67 10.15
N LEU A 135 -12.57 5.85 9.09
CA LEU A 135 -11.77 7.07 8.91
C LEU A 135 -12.61 8.33 8.71
N SER A 136 -13.88 8.21 8.27
CA SER A 136 -14.79 9.36 8.22
C SER A 136 -15.29 9.83 9.60
N PHE A 137 -15.07 9.03 10.65
CA PHE A 137 -15.46 9.34 12.03
C PHE A 137 -14.24 9.47 12.97
N VAL A 138 -13.16 8.74 12.67
CA VAL A 138 -11.92 8.73 13.45
C VAL A 138 -10.85 9.49 12.71
N HIS A 139 -10.58 10.69 13.20
CA HIS A 139 -9.53 11.54 12.71
C HIS A 139 -8.18 11.09 13.27
N LEU A 140 -7.14 11.15 12.43
CA LEU A 140 -5.80 10.66 12.76
C LEU A 140 -4.80 11.80 13.00
N ASP A 141 -5.28 13.05 13.10
CA ASP A 141 -4.50 14.26 13.36
C ASP A 141 -3.66 14.13 14.63
N ARG A 142 -4.21 13.47 15.66
CA ARG A 142 -3.51 13.23 16.93
C ARG A 142 -2.61 11.98 16.93
N PHE A 143 -2.61 11.22 15.84
CA PHE A 143 -1.92 9.93 15.72
C PHE A 143 -1.09 9.85 14.43
N PRO A 144 -0.04 10.67 14.29
CA PRO A 144 0.74 10.77 13.05
C PRO A 144 1.38 9.43 12.63
N ASP A 145 1.80 8.60 13.60
CA ASP A 145 2.35 7.27 13.30
C ASP A 145 1.30 6.31 12.74
N SER A 146 0.06 6.39 13.24
CA SER A 146 -1.07 5.61 12.73
C SER A 146 -1.44 6.05 11.31
N LEU A 147 -1.49 7.36 11.05
CA LEU A 147 -1.73 7.91 9.72
C LEU A 147 -0.64 7.47 8.73
N LYS A 148 0.62 7.59 9.12
CA LYS A 148 1.76 7.15 8.32
C LYS A 148 1.70 5.65 8.01
N SER A 149 1.45 4.82 9.02
CA SER A 149 1.33 3.38 8.83
C SER A 149 0.14 3.01 7.94
N LEU A 150 -0.97 3.75 8.02
CA LEU A 150 -2.14 3.57 7.16
C LEU A 150 -1.78 3.88 5.70
N VAL A 151 -1.19 5.05 5.45
CA VAL A 151 -0.76 5.48 4.12
C VAL A 151 0.19 4.44 3.50
N GLN A 152 1.19 3.98 4.27
CA GLN A 152 2.13 2.96 3.82
C GLN A 152 1.42 1.64 3.51
N THR A 153 0.56 1.17 4.43
CA THR A 153 -0.17 -0.09 4.25
C THR A 153 -1.05 -0.05 3.00
N VAL A 154 -1.86 1.00 2.85
CA VAL A 154 -2.79 1.13 1.72
C VAL A 154 -2.06 1.32 0.38
N SER A 155 -0.91 1.99 0.40
CA SER A 155 -0.04 2.12 -0.78
C SER A 155 0.68 0.82 -1.13
N GLU A 156 0.90 -0.08 -0.15
CA GLU A 156 1.52 -1.41 -0.38
C GLU A 156 0.50 -2.42 -0.93
N ILE A 157 -0.79 -2.29 -0.60
CA ILE A 157 -1.85 -3.22 -1.04
C ILE A 157 -1.83 -3.51 -2.56
N PRO A 158 -1.76 -2.51 -3.46
CA PRO A 158 -1.69 -2.77 -4.90
C PRO A 158 -0.54 -3.68 -5.32
N LEU A 159 0.61 -3.58 -4.64
CA LEU A 159 1.79 -4.41 -4.90
C LEU A 159 1.60 -5.83 -4.36
N LEU A 160 1.08 -5.99 -3.14
CA LEU A 160 0.87 -7.31 -2.55
C LEU A 160 -0.27 -8.08 -3.24
N ALA A 161 -1.26 -7.35 -3.74
CA ALA A 161 -2.37 -7.94 -4.49
C ALA A 161 -1.90 -8.63 -5.78
N LEU A 162 -0.76 -8.23 -6.37
CA LEU A 162 -0.21 -8.81 -7.60
C LEU A 162 -0.06 -10.33 -7.53
N GLU A 163 0.31 -10.84 -6.34
CA GLU A 163 0.45 -12.27 -6.05
C GLU A 163 -0.89 -13.04 -6.14
N HIS A 164 -2.00 -12.31 -6.12
CA HIS A 164 -3.38 -12.78 -6.15
C HIS A 164 -4.11 -12.37 -7.43
N SER A 165 -3.34 -12.05 -8.49
CA SER A 165 -3.84 -11.82 -9.85
C SER A 165 -4.60 -13.06 -10.34
N GLY A 166 -5.92 -12.90 -10.53
CA GLY A 166 -6.86 -13.97 -10.90
C GLY A 166 -8.00 -14.19 -9.90
N VAL A 167 -7.81 -13.85 -8.62
CA VAL A 167 -8.85 -13.98 -7.58
C VAL A 167 -9.43 -12.62 -7.18
N LEU A 168 -8.61 -11.57 -7.20
CA LEU A 168 -9.03 -10.22 -6.84
C LEU A 168 -9.55 -9.44 -8.05
N ASN A 169 -10.64 -8.71 -7.83
CA ASN A 169 -11.03 -7.62 -8.73
C ASN A 169 -10.11 -6.42 -8.46
N PHE A 170 -9.08 -6.26 -9.29
CA PHE A 170 -8.07 -5.23 -9.13
C PHE A 170 -8.63 -3.81 -9.24
N ASP A 171 -9.54 -3.55 -10.18
CA ASP A 171 -10.12 -2.22 -10.36
C ASP A 171 -10.87 -1.77 -9.10
N ARG A 172 -11.70 -2.65 -8.55
CA ARG A 172 -12.41 -2.39 -7.29
C ARG A 172 -11.43 -2.17 -6.14
N LEU A 173 -10.34 -2.96 -6.07
CA LEU A 173 -9.33 -2.79 -5.02
C LEU A 173 -8.61 -1.45 -5.12
N MET A 174 -8.22 -1.06 -6.34
CA MET A 174 -7.55 0.22 -6.60
C MET A 174 -8.48 1.39 -6.27
N GLU A 175 -9.77 1.28 -6.62
CA GLU A 175 -10.77 2.28 -6.24
C GLU A 175 -10.86 2.44 -4.72
N MET A 176 -10.88 1.34 -3.96
CA MET A 176 -10.94 1.39 -2.50
C MET A 176 -9.67 1.96 -1.88
N CYS A 177 -8.49 1.56 -2.36
CA CYS A 177 -7.22 2.17 -1.95
C CYS A 177 -7.24 3.69 -2.24
N GLY A 178 -7.69 4.09 -3.42
CA GLY A 178 -7.82 5.49 -3.81
C GLY A 178 -8.81 6.27 -2.94
N ARG A 179 -9.94 5.68 -2.57
CA ARG A 179 -10.92 6.30 -1.65
C ARG A 179 -10.31 6.51 -0.26
N ILE A 180 -9.60 5.52 0.29
CA ILE A 180 -8.96 5.63 1.62
C ILE A 180 -7.85 6.68 1.59
N LEU A 181 -6.92 6.60 0.63
CA LEU A 181 -5.83 7.58 0.48
C LEU A 181 -6.37 8.98 0.20
N GLY A 182 -7.46 9.09 -0.56
CA GLY A 182 -8.14 10.35 -0.84
C GLY A 182 -8.88 10.91 0.37
N GLY A 183 -9.41 10.05 1.24
CA GLY A 183 -10.09 10.44 2.48
C GLY A 183 -9.13 11.03 3.50
N VAL A 184 -7.95 10.41 3.67
CA VAL A 184 -6.94 10.90 4.62
C VAL A 184 -6.25 12.20 4.20
N LEU A 185 -6.47 12.66 2.96
CA LEU A 185 -6.05 14.00 2.52
C LEU A 185 -6.98 15.11 3.04
N ASN A 186 -8.13 14.78 3.63
CA ASN A 186 -8.98 15.76 4.28
C ASN A 186 -8.24 16.39 5.47
N SER A 187 -8.42 17.70 5.68
CA SER A 187 -7.80 18.46 6.77
C SER A 187 -8.15 17.93 8.16
N ASP A 188 -9.24 17.18 8.28
CA ASP A 188 -9.62 16.48 9.51
C ASP A 188 -8.56 15.50 10.00
N HIS A 189 -7.75 14.92 9.10
CA HIS A 189 -6.67 13.99 9.47
C HIS A 189 -5.32 14.67 9.73
N GLY A 190 -5.27 16.01 9.68
CA GLY A 190 -4.07 16.80 9.90
C GLY A 190 -3.62 17.54 8.63
N ASP A 191 -2.31 17.79 8.54
CA ASP A 191 -1.73 18.58 7.46
C ASP A 191 -1.81 17.83 6.12
N MET A 192 -2.58 18.40 5.18
CA MET A 192 -2.78 17.84 3.84
C MET A 192 -1.47 17.73 3.05
N SER A 193 -0.57 18.71 3.18
CA SER A 193 0.69 18.75 2.45
C SER A 193 1.65 17.66 2.94
N LEU A 194 1.73 17.45 4.26
CA LEU A 194 2.54 16.39 4.86
C LEU A 194 1.99 15.02 4.51
N THR A 195 0.66 14.84 4.58
CA THR A 195 0.01 13.58 4.19
C THR A 195 0.23 13.28 2.72
N ALA A 196 0.07 14.26 1.83
CA ALA A 196 0.31 14.09 0.40
C ALA A 196 1.77 13.75 0.09
N ALA A 197 2.73 14.33 0.82
CA ALA A 197 4.14 13.99 0.69
C ALA A 197 4.41 12.54 1.13
N GLU A 198 3.82 12.08 2.23
CA GLU A 198 3.95 10.68 2.69
C GLU A 198 3.27 9.71 1.72
N ILE A 199 2.11 10.06 1.15
CA ILE A 199 1.43 9.26 0.11
C ILE A 199 2.33 9.16 -1.13
N SER A 200 2.83 10.29 -1.63
CA SER A 200 3.68 10.32 -2.82
C SER A 200 4.96 9.50 -2.64
N LYS A 201 5.56 9.58 -1.45
CA LYS A 201 6.71 8.75 -1.07
C LYS A 201 6.35 7.26 -0.98
N SER A 202 5.20 6.93 -0.39
CA SER A 202 4.74 5.54 -0.21
C SER A 202 4.33 4.88 -1.54
N LEU A 203 3.87 5.67 -2.52
CA LEU A 203 3.56 5.19 -3.88
C LEU A 203 4.79 5.04 -4.77
N THR A 204 5.97 5.51 -4.35
CA THR A 204 7.20 5.46 -5.17
C THR A 204 7.54 4.07 -5.72
N PRO A 205 7.43 2.96 -4.96
CA PRO A 205 7.63 1.62 -5.51
C PRO A 205 6.68 1.28 -6.67
N LEU A 206 5.42 1.74 -6.60
CA LEU A 206 4.42 1.57 -7.67
C LEU A 206 4.71 2.46 -8.88
N LEU A 207 5.26 3.65 -8.68
CA LEU A 207 5.62 4.55 -9.77
C LEU A 207 6.83 4.03 -10.57
N LEU A 208 7.77 3.38 -9.90
CA LEU A 208 9.05 2.95 -10.50
C LEU A 208 9.05 1.51 -11.05
N MET A 209 7.98 0.74 -10.84
CA MET A 209 7.86 -0.62 -11.42
C MET A 209 7.52 -0.57 -12.92
N GLY A 210 7.59 -1.73 -13.59
CA GLY A 210 7.18 -1.87 -15.00
C GLY A 210 5.69 -1.61 -15.25
N LYS A 211 5.27 -1.78 -16.51
CA LYS A 211 3.88 -1.54 -16.92
C LYS A 211 2.93 -2.51 -16.22
N HIS A 212 2.19 -1.98 -15.26
CA HIS A 212 1.20 -2.73 -14.47
C HIS A 212 0.02 -1.82 -14.09
N GLN A 213 -1.14 -2.42 -13.79
CA GLN A 213 -2.32 -1.70 -13.32
C GLN A 213 -2.06 -0.94 -12.00
N ALA A 214 -1.26 -1.52 -11.11
CA ALA A 214 -0.82 -0.89 -9.86
C ALA A 214 -0.01 0.40 -10.09
N ARG A 215 0.85 0.41 -11.12
CA ARG A 215 1.56 1.62 -11.57
C ARG A 215 0.58 2.66 -12.10
N SER A 216 -0.37 2.23 -12.94
CA SER A 216 -1.41 3.10 -13.52
C SER A 216 -2.28 3.74 -12.43
N PHE A 217 -2.59 3.00 -11.37
CA PHE A 217 -3.25 3.52 -10.17
C PHE A 217 -2.41 4.62 -9.51
N ALA A 218 -1.13 4.36 -9.22
CA ALA A 218 -0.27 5.34 -8.55
C ALA A 218 -0.11 6.63 -9.37
N LEU A 219 0.14 6.52 -10.67
CA LEU A 219 0.22 7.66 -11.60
C LEU A 219 -1.11 8.42 -11.64
N GLY A 220 -2.22 7.71 -11.80
CA GLY A 220 -3.55 8.31 -11.81
C GLY A 220 -3.92 9.01 -10.50
N PHE A 221 -3.52 8.45 -9.36
CA PHE A 221 -3.77 9.04 -8.05
C PHE A 221 -2.98 10.35 -7.88
N VAL A 222 -1.68 10.35 -8.20
CA VAL A 222 -0.84 11.55 -8.13
C VAL A 222 -1.37 12.62 -9.11
N SER A 223 -1.52 12.28 -10.39
CA SER A 223 -1.81 13.26 -11.43
C SER A 223 -3.24 13.77 -11.42
N ARG A 224 -4.23 13.00 -10.94
CA ARG A 224 -5.63 13.46 -10.86
C ARG A 224 -6.04 13.95 -9.48
N LYS A 225 -5.66 13.23 -8.41
CA LYS A 225 -6.12 13.56 -7.05
C LYS A 225 -5.20 14.57 -6.39
N ILE A 226 -3.90 14.29 -6.28
CA ILE A 226 -2.95 15.18 -5.59
C ILE A 226 -2.79 16.49 -6.37
N MET A 227 -2.50 16.42 -7.67
CA MET A 227 -2.35 17.63 -8.49
C MET A 227 -3.66 18.41 -8.64
N GLY A 228 -4.81 17.72 -8.68
CA GLY A 228 -6.11 18.38 -8.72
C GLY A 228 -6.37 19.25 -7.49
N LEU A 229 -5.94 18.79 -6.31
CA LEU A 229 -6.01 19.56 -5.06
C LEU A 229 -4.94 20.66 -5.01
N ALA A 230 -3.75 20.42 -5.59
CA ALA A 230 -2.64 21.37 -5.56
C ALA A 230 -2.95 22.70 -6.24
N LYS A 231 -3.88 22.72 -7.21
CA LYS A 231 -4.36 23.94 -7.89
C LYS A 231 -4.86 25.03 -6.92
N TYR A 232 -5.33 24.61 -5.74
CA TYR A 232 -5.91 25.51 -4.74
C TYR A 232 -5.08 25.59 -3.45
N ASN A 233 -3.94 24.89 -3.38
CA ASN A 233 -3.11 24.82 -2.19
C ASN A 233 -1.62 24.94 -2.56
N SER A 234 -1.02 26.08 -2.19
CA SER A 234 0.38 26.40 -2.51
C SER A 234 1.41 25.47 -1.84
N GLU A 235 1.11 24.94 -0.65
CA GLU A 235 2.00 24.00 0.03
C GLU A 235 1.97 22.64 -0.68
N LEU A 236 0.79 22.23 -1.13
CA LEU A 236 0.62 21.02 -1.94
C LEU A 236 1.25 21.17 -3.33
N LYS A 237 1.23 22.37 -3.92
CA LYS A 237 1.97 22.68 -5.16
C LYS A 237 3.46 22.39 -5.01
N LYS A 238 4.07 22.73 -3.87
CA LYS A 238 5.47 22.38 -3.56
C LYS A 238 5.72 20.87 -3.48
N VAL A 239 4.75 20.10 -2.96
CA VAL A 239 4.87 18.63 -2.93
C VAL A 239 4.87 18.07 -4.35
N VAL A 240 3.95 18.55 -5.18
CA VAL A 240 3.83 18.15 -6.58
C VAL A 240 5.09 18.50 -7.37
N SER A 241 5.59 19.74 -7.26
CA SER A 241 6.77 20.18 -8.03
C SER A 241 8.07 19.50 -7.60
N ASN A 242 8.16 19.03 -6.35
CA ASN A 242 9.30 18.28 -5.86
C ASN A 242 9.23 16.77 -6.11
N LEU A 243 8.04 16.22 -6.42
CA LEU A 243 7.88 14.78 -6.62
C LEU A 243 8.73 14.25 -7.80
N PRO A 244 8.74 14.85 -9.00
CA PRO A 244 9.64 14.44 -10.08
C PRO A 244 11.11 14.42 -9.65
N LYS A 245 11.57 15.47 -8.94
CA LYS A 245 12.94 15.59 -8.43
C LYS A 245 13.26 14.48 -7.42
N PHE A 246 12.31 14.14 -6.55
CA PHE A 246 12.43 13.02 -5.62
C PHE A 246 12.55 11.68 -6.37
N LEU A 247 11.73 11.45 -7.39
CA LEU A 247 11.75 10.22 -8.19
C LEU A 247 13.06 10.06 -8.96
N VAL A 248 13.64 11.14 -9.48
CA VAL A 248 14.99 11.13 -10.07
C VAL A 248 16.00 10.54 -9.09
N HIS A 249 15.98 10.97 -7.83
CA HIS A 249 16.89 10.44 -6.81
C HIS A 249 16.59 9.01 -6.36
N LYS A 250 15.42 8.47 -6.71
CA LYS A 250 15.03 7.09 -6.45
C LYS A 250 15.10 6.18 -7.68
N ALA A 251 15.36 6.75 -8.85
CA ALA A 251 15.41 6.01 -10.10
C ALA A 251 16.50 4.92 -10.04
N PRO A 252 16.19 3.68 -10.46
CA PRO A 252 17.19 2.62 -10.54
C PRO A 252 18.31 2.95 -11.53
N GLU A 253 19.51 2.40 -11.32
CA GLU A 253 20.64 2.60 -12.24
C GLU A 253 20.60 1.65 -13.44
N LYS A 254 19.91 0.50 -13.33
CA LYS A 254 19.81 -0.48 -14.42
C LYS A 254 18.94 0.05 -15.56
N ALA A 255 19.37 -0.17 -16.80
CA ALA A 255 18.77 0.45 -17.99
C ALA A 255 17.24 0.27 -18.09
N GLU A 256 16.72 -0.95 -17.99
CA GLU A 256 15.28 -1.19 -18.12
C GLU A 256 14.45 -0.58 -16.97
N PRO A 257 14.74 -0.85 -15.68
CA PRO A 257 14.02 -0.19 -14.58
C PRO A 257 14.17 1.35 -14.56
N ARG A 258 15.30 1.86 -15.05
CA ARG A 258 15.50 3.30 -15.25
C ARG A 258 14.57 3.85 -16.32
N GLY A 259 14.37 3.14 -17.42
CA GLY A 259 13.40 3.49 -18.46
C GLY A 259 11.98 3.62 -17.88
N TYR A 260 11.55 2.71 -17.02
CA TYR A 260 10.27 2.81 -16.31
C TYR A 260 10.19 4.05 -15.39
N ALA A 261 11.28 4.41 -14.72
CA ALA A 261 11.35 5.62 -13.92
C ALA A 261 11.21 6.89 -14.79
N VAL A 262 11.90 6.93 -15.92
CA VAL A 262 11.85 8.03 -16.90
C VAL A 262 10.42 8.22 -17.42
N GLU A 263 9.75 7.13 -17.83
CA GLU A 263 8.34 7.18 -18.27
C GLU A 263 7.42 7.76 -17.17
N ALA A 264 7.59 7.35 -15.91
CA ALA A 264 6.76 7.81 -14.80
C ALA A 264 7.00 9.29 -14.48
N ILE A 265 8.27 9.71 -14.45
CA ILE A 265 8.67 11.10 -14.25
C ILE A 265 8.05 11.99 -15.32
N LEU A 266 8.16 11.60 -16.59
CA LEU A 266 7.60 12.36 -17.71
C LEU A 266 6.08 12.48 -17.63
N GLU A 267 5.37 11.40 -17.28
CA GLU A 267 3.92 11.43 -17.16
C GLU A 267 3.46 12.39 -16.05
N ILE A 268 4.17 12.41 -14.92
CA ILE A 268 3.92 13.35 -13.82
C ILE A 268 4.22 14.78 -14.28
N VAL A 269 5.38 15.03 -14.90
CA VAL A 269 5.77 16.37 -15.37
C VAL A 269 4.79 16.93 -16.39
N LYS A 270 4.31 16.12 -17.33
CA LYS A 270 3.29 16.54 -18.32
C LYS A 270 1.96 16.96 -17.69
N ALA A 271 1.65 16.45 -16.50
CA ALA A 271 0.43 16.80 -15.78
C ALA A 271 0.59 18.06 -14.90
N MET A 272 1.81 18.58 -14.75
CA MET A 272 2.12 19.78 -13.97
C MET A 272 1.85 21.07 -14.76
N GLU A 273 1.77 22.21 -14.05
CA GLU A 273 1.65 23.54 -14.66
C GLU A 273 2.96 23.96 -15.34
N ALA A 274 2.88 24.85 -16.33
CA ALA A 274 4.01 25.23 -17.19
C ALA A 274 5.19 25.81 -16.39
N GLU A 275 4.92 26.57 -15.33
CA GLU A 275 5.96 27.12 -14.46
C GLU A 275 6.75 26.01 -13.76
N ASP A 276 6.05 25.00 -13.23
CA ASP A 276 6.68 23.88 -12.53
C ASP A 276 7.40 22.93 -13.51
N GLN A 277 6.87 22.80 -14.74
CA GLN A 277 7.55 22.08 -15.83
C GLN A 277 8.88 22.74 -16.18
N SER A 278 8.90 24.07 -16.35
CA SER A 278 10.12 24.84 -16.63
C SER A 278 11.15 24.68 -15.52
N GLU A 279 10.72 24.76 -14.25
CA GLU A 279 11.61 24.56 -13.10
C GLU A 279 12.22 23.14 -13.09
N PHE A 280 11.43 22.12 -13.48
CA PHE A 280 11.94 20.76 -13.60
C PHE A 280 12.93 20.60 -14.75
N VAL A 281 12.69 21.24 -15.91
CA VAL A 281 13.64 21.25 -17.03
C VAL A 281 14.98 21.85 -16.62
N ASP A 282 14.97 23.00 -15.91
CA ASP A 282 16.18 23.61 -15.39
C ASP A 282 16.94 22.69 -14.43
N PHE A 283 16.21 21.96 -13.58
CA PHE A 283 16.78 20.93 -12.72
C PHE A 283 17.46 19.82 -13.53
N VAL A 284 16.80 19.30 -14.58
CA VAL A 284 17.36 18.26 -15.45
C VAL A 284 18.61 18.73 -16.19
N MET A 285 18.64 19.98 -16.66
CA MET A 285 19.83 20.55 -17.30
C MET A 285 21.02 20.60 -16.34
N LYS A 286 20.80 20.96 -15.07
CA LYS A 286 21.84 20.93 -14.02
C LYS A 286 22.33 19.51 -13.74
N MET A 287 21.45 18.50 -13.80
CA MET A 287 21.86 17.10 -13.62
C MET A 287 22.87 16.63 -14.68
N GLY A 288 22.78 17.15 -15.91
CA GLY A 288 23.71 16.86 -17.00
C GLY A 288 25.16 17.27 -16.70
N GLN A 289 25.38 18.16 -15.73
CA GLN A 289 26.71 18.62 -15.30
C GLN A 289 27.17 17.97 -13.98
N GLY A 290 26.34 17.12 -13.38
CA GLY A 290 26.55 16.57 -12.04
C GLY A 290 27.14 15.15 -12.00
N LYS A 291 26.70 14.37 -11.01
CA LYS A 291 27.13 12.98 -10.76
C LYS A 291 26.82 12.08 -11.96
N SER A 292 27.66 11.08 -12.22
CA SER A 292 27.55 10.18 -13.39
C SER A 292 26.17 9.50 -13.49
N ASN A 293 25.62 9.01 -12.39
CA ASN A 293 24.29 8.38 -12.36
C ASN A 293 23.16 9.35 -12.72
N LEU A 294 23.21 10.60 -12.23
CA LEU A 294 22.25 11.65 -12.59
C LEU A 294 22.42 12.10 -14.05
N ARG A 295 23.67 12.14 -14.56
CA ARG A 295 23.94 12.46 -15.97
C ARG A 295 23.32 11.45 -16.92
N ILE A 296 23.41 10.16 -16.61
CA ILE A 296 22.78 9.11 -17.42
C ILE A 296 21.27 9.30 -17.47
N LEU A 297 20.63 9.54 -16.34
CA LEU A 297 19.18 9.79 -16.30
C LEU A 297 18.80 11.08 -17.04
N ALA A 298 19.63 12.13 -16.96
CA ALA A 298 19.42 13.36 -17.71
C ALA A 298 19.48 13.13 -19.23
N VAL A 299 20.42 12.31 -19.71
CA VAL A 299 20.51 11.90 -21.12
C VAL A 299 19.24 11.17 -21.57
N ASP A 300 18.64 10.35 -20.70
CA ASP A 300 17.38 9.66 -21.00
C ASP A 300 16.17 10.63 -20.97
N LEU A 301 16.16 11.64 -20.09
CA LEU A 301 15.04 12.58 -19.91
C LEU A 301 15.02 13.73 -20.93
N ILE A 302 16.17 14.33 -21.25
CA ILE A 302 16.26 15.56 -22.08
C ILE A 302 15.57 15.39 -23.44
N PRO A 303 15.86 14.35 -24.25
CA PRO A 303 15.22 14.18 -25.56
C PRO A 303 13.71 14.06 -25.45
N LEU A 304 13.23 13.38 -24.41
CA LEU A 304 11.80 13.16 -24.19
C LEU A 304 11.09 14.42 -23.71
N LEU A 305 11.72 15.22 -22.84
CA LEU A 305 11.20 16.53 -22.44
C LEU A 305 11.10 17.47 -23.65
N MET A 306 12.14 17.56 -24.48
CA MET A 306 12.12 18.36 -25.70
C MET A 306 11.00 17.95 -26.65
N SER A 307 10.81 16.65 -26.86
CA SER A 307 9.77 16.13 -27.76
C SER A 307 8.34 16.31 -27.23
N SER A 308 8.17 16.42 -25.91
CA SER A 308 6.85 16.33 -25.29
C SER A 308 6.33 17.63 -24.70
N LEU A 309 7.21 18.61 -24.47
CA LEU A 309 6.87 19.96 -24.03
C LEU A 309 7.08 21.01 -25.14
N GLY A 310 7.69 20.61 -26.27
CA GLY A 310 7.99 21.48 -27.42
C GLY A 310 6.87 21.58 -28.47
N ASN A 311 5.70 21.02 -28.20
CA ASN A 311 4.46 21.15 -28.99
C ASN A 311 3.37 21.79 -28.13
#